data_AF-A0A4R8FUZ1-F1
#
_entry.id   AF-A0A4R8FUZ1-F1
#
_cell.length_a   1.000
_cell.length_b   1.000
_cell.length_c   1.000
_cell.angle_alpha   90.00
_cell.angle_beta   90.00
_cell.angle_gamma   90.00
#
_symmetry.space_group_name_H-M   'P 1'
#
loop_
_entity.id
_entity.type
_entity.pdbx_description
1 polymer ?
#
loop_
_entity_poly.entity_id
_entity_poly.type
_entity_poly.pdbx_seq_one_letter_code
_entity_poly.pdbx_strand_id
1 'polypeptide(L)'
;MTILDWLQDYTIQNVVIGAALLGLISGVLGSFAVLRKQSLLGDTLSHAALPGVCIGFLIAGTRNIGSILFGALVSGALAALLMLALTRNSRLKTDAGLGITLSTFFALGVVLLTYIQGTNNAAQGGLDSFLFGQAAATLRSDLWIMGGITVAALGLVSLLWKEFKLVSFDPSYAASLGLPVVWLEVLLTVMIALAVVVGLQMVGVVLMAAMIIAPAVAARQWSHRLEGMVLLAAAIGVGGGVFGALLSALSRGLATGPLIILSVSSVVIVSLLFAPGRGFVWEIVRLRRSRRRLRYQQVLTTLYQLAAAHADSRYRSGQGMIDTYHGTSTQRALRKLHRRGYVVRHAAPPEEPNTAGQWVLTPAGIHEAERILDSLGREAL
;
A
#
# COMPACT_ATOMS: atom_id res chain seq x y z
N MET A 1 -26.71 -23.85 -15.54
CA MET A 1 -26.95 -22.98 -14.37
C MET A 1 -26.35 -21.64 -14.69
N THR A 2 -27.20 -20.62 -14.85
CA THR A 2 -26.81 -19.30 -15.33
C THR A 2 -26.19 -18.47 -14.18
N ILE A 3 -25.43 -17.43 -14.52
CA ILE A 3 -24.86 -16.48 -13.54
C ILE A 3 -25.96 -15.83 -12.67
N LEU A 4 -27.20 -15.72 -13.18
CA LEU A 4 -28.36 -15.26 -12.42
C LEU A 4 -28.82 -16.27 -11.36
N ASP A 5 -28.76 -17.58 -11.64
CA ASP A 5 -29.12 -18.62 -10.65
C ASP A 5 -28.11 -18.64 -9.48
N TRP A 6 -26.83 -18.37 -9.76
CA TRP A 6 -25.77 -18.24 -8.74
C TRP A 6 -25.95 -17.00 -7.85
N LEU A 7 -26.49 -15.91 -8.38
CA LEU A 7 -26.76 -14.69 -7.62
C LEU A 7 -28.04 -14.78 -6.76
N GLN A 8 -28.92 -15.74 -7.06
CA GLN A 8 -30.12 -16.01 -6.27
C GLN A 8 -29.85 -16.93 -5.07
N ASP A 9 -28.68 -17.55 -5.00
CA ASP A 9 -28.32 -18.43 -3.90
C ASP A 9 -28.08 -17.61 -2.62
N TYR A 10 -28.87 -17.88 -1.58
CA TYR A 10 -28.93 -17.09 -0.35
C TYR A 10 -27.56 -16.94 0.33
N THR A 11 -26.77 -18.02 0.33
CA THR A 11 -25.42 -18.04 0.93
C THR A 11 -24.46 -17.12 0.17
N ILE A 12 -24.54 -17.10 -1.16
CA ILE A 12 -23.63 -16.33 -2.01
C ILE A 12 -23.95 -14.85 -1.90
N GLN A 13 -25.24 -14.50 -1.88
CA GLN A 13 -25.67 -13.13 -1.66
C GLN A 13 -25.14 -12.60 -0.32
N ASN A 14 -25.24 -13.40 0.76
CA ASN A 14 -24.74 -12.99 2.07
C ASN A 14 -23.23 -12.78 2.07
N VAL A 15 -22.48 -13.70 1.47
CA VAL A 15 -21.02 -13.60 1.36
C VAL A 15 -20.60 -12.38 0.55
N VAL A 16 -21.25 -12.10 -0.59
CA VAL A 16 -20.93 -10.97 -1.45
C VAL A 16 -21.23 -9.64 -0.74
N ILE A 17 -22.38 -9.52 -0.08
CA ILE A 17 -22.73 -8.31 0.69
C ILE A 17 -21.75 -8.12 1.86
N GLY A 18 -21.45 -9.20 2.60
CA GLY A 18 -20.49 -9.15 3.70
C GLY A 18 -19.09 -8.74 3.24
N ALA A 19 -18.62 -9.29 2.11
CA ALA A 19 -17.31 -8.95 1.55
C ALA A 19 -17.27 -7.51 1.03
N ALA A 20 -18.37 -7.02 0.46
CA ALA A 20 -18.50 -5.62 0.06
C ALA A 20 -18.47 -4.68 1.27
N LEU A 21 -19.27 -4.93 2.30
CA LEU A 21 -19.27 -4.14 3.54
C LEU A 21 -17.89 -4.15 4.21
N LEU A 22 -17.25 -5.33 4.26
CA LEU A 22 -15.92 -5.48 4.82
C LEU A 22 -14.88 -4.66 4.05
N GLY A 23 -14.87 -4.78 2.73
CA GLY A 23 -13.94 -4.04 1.89
C GLY A 23 -14.17 -2.54 1.93
N LEU A 24 -15.41 -2.11 2.11
CA LEU A 24 -15.77 -0.71 2.27
C LEU A 24 -15.19 -0.15 3.57
N ILE A 25 -15.51 -0.78 4.73
CA ILE A 25 -15.04 -0.30 6.03
C ILE A 25 -13.52 -0.43 6.16
N SER A 26 -12.93 -1.53 5.69
CA SER A 26 -11.49 -1.78 5.78
C SER A 26 -10.70 -0.83 4.89
N GLY A 27 -11.19 -0.51 3.69
CA GLY A 27 -10.57 0.47 2.79
C GLY A 27 -10.56 1.88 3.38
N VAL A 28 -11.68 2.31 3.97
CA VAL A 28 -11.79 3.65 4.58
C VAL A 28 -10.93 3.76 5.84
N LEU A 29 -11.14 2.89 6.82
CA LEU A 29 -10.40 2.95 8.09
C LEU A 29 -8.92 2.60 7.91
N GLY A 30 -8.62 1.66 7.04
CA GLY A 30 -7.25 1.28 6.67
C GLY A 30 -6.47 2.42 6.03
N SER A 31 -7.14 3.32 5.31
CA SER A 31 -6.49 4.50 4.75
C SER A 31 -5.91 5.40 5.84
N PHE A 32 -6.65 5.63 6.93
CA PHE A 32 -6.17 6.39 8.07
C PHE A 32 -5.08 5.64 8.84
N ALA A 33 -5.23 4.32 9.06
CA ALA A 33 -4.21 3.50 9.71
C ALA A 33 -2.86 3.55 8.96
N VAL A 34 -2.88 3.45 7.63
CA VAL A 34 -1.68 3.52 6.77
C VAL A 34 -1.04 4.91 6.80
N LEU A 35 -1.83 5.99 6.85
CA LEU A 35 -1.29 7.35 6.92
C LEU A 35 -0.62 7.65 8.26
N ARG A 36 -1.18 7.14 9.35
CA ARG A 36 -0.61 7.24 10.70
C ARG A 36 0.59 6.30 10.93
N LYS A 37 1.06 5.60 9.89
CA LYS A 37 2.13 4.58 9.96
C LYS A 37 1.81 3.41 10.88
N GLN A 38 0.53 3.17 11.16
CA GLN A 38 0.06 2.12 12.03
C GLN A 38 -0.43 0.92 11.22
N SER A 39 0.40 0.45 10.29
CA SER A 39 0.01 -0.66 9.41
C SER A 39 -0.24 -1.96 10.20
N LEU A 40 0.55 -2.23 11.25
CA LEU A 40 0.44 -3.43 12.08
C LEU A 40 -0.71 -3.38 13.12
N LEU A 41 -1.53 -2.31 13.13
CA LEU A 41 -2.69 -2.24 14.04
C LEU A 41 -3.68 -3.37 13.78
N GLY A 42 -4.01 -3.63 12.51
CA GLY A 42 -4.97 -4.67 12.16
C GLY A 42 -4.52 -6.04 12.63
N ASP A 43 -3.24 -6.35 12.50
CA ASP A 43 -2.62 -7.59 12.96
C ASP A 43 -2.68 -7.73 14.49
N THR A 44 -2.22 -6.69 15.19
CA THR A 44 -2.24 -6.62 16.66
C THR A 44 -3.65 -6.83 17.22
N LEU A 45 -4.64 -6.14 16.66
CA LEU A 45 -6.03 -6.21 17.12
C LEU A 45 -6.69 -7.55 16.80
N SER A 46 -6.37 -8.16 15.65
CA SER A 46 -6.94 -9.46 15.26
C SER A 46 -6.47 -10.56 16.22
N HIS A 47 -5.17 -10.60 16.52
CA HIS A 47 -4.62 -11.55 17.49
C HIS A 47 -5.03 -11.22 18.93
N ALA A 48 -5.18 -9.94 19.27
CA ALA A 48 -5.66 -9.55 20.58
C ALA A 48 -7.14 -9.87 20.82
N ALA A 49 -7.93 -10.09 19.77
CA ALA A 49 -9.30 -10.55 19.91
C ALA A 49 -9.42 -12.03 20.32
N LEU A 50 -8.39 -12.85 20.06
CA LEU A 50 -8.37 -14.28 20.39
C LEU A 50 -8.64 -14.62 21.86
N PRO A 51 -7.96 -14.02 22.85
CA PRO A 51 -8.30 -14.26 24.26
C PRO A 51 -9.76 -13.88 24.55
N GLY A 52 -10.27 -12.82 23.94
CA GLY A 52 -11.69 -12.43 24.05
C GLY A 52 -12.67 -13.48 23.52
N VAL A 53 -12.37 -14.06 22.36
CA VAL A 53 -13.14 -15.18 21.78
C VAL A 53 -13.15 -16.37 22.75
N CYS A 54 -11.99 -16.72 23.31
CA CYS A 54 -11.84 -17.84 24.24
C CYS A 54 -12.60 -17.60 25.57
N ILE A 55 -12.49 -16.40 26.14
CA ILE A 55 -13.22 -16.02 27.36
C ILE A 55 -14.73 -16.01 27.10
N GLY A 56 -15.17 -15.44 25.97
CA GLY A 56 -16.58 -15.42 25.58
C GLY A 56 -17.17 -16.83 25.44
N PHE A 57 -16.39 -17.75 24.89
CA PHE A 57 -16.75 -19.17 24.82
C PHE A 57 -16.85 -19.83 26.20
N LEU A 58 -15.86 -19.62 27.07
CA LEU A 58 -15.84 -20.17 28.43
C LEU A 58 -17.03 -19.68 29.27
N ILE A 59 -17.38 -18.40 29.17
CA ILE A 59 -18.51 -17.80 29.92
C ILE A 59 -19.85 -18.32 29.39
N ALA A 60 -20.02 -18.41 28.07
CA ALA A 60 -21.29 -18.84 27.48
C ALA A 60 -21.54 -20.35 27.61
N GLY A 61 -20.49 -21.17 27.82
CA GLY A 61 -20.55 -22.62 27.90
C GLY A 61 -21.06 -23.32 26.62
N THR A 62 -21.43 -22.55 25.60
CA THR A 62 -22.05 -22.95 24.34
C THR A 62 -21.55 -22.05 23.22
N ARG A 63 -21.75 -22.46 21.96
CA ARG A 63 -21.39 -21.67 20.76
C ARG A 63 -22.41 -20.54 20.52
N ASN A 64 -22.55 -19.62 21.48
CA ASN A 64 -23.34 -18.42 21.28
C ASN A 64 -22.47 -17.34 20.62
N ILE A 65 -22.75 -17.07 19.33
CA ILE A 65 -22.01 -16.11 18.51
C ILE A 65 -21.99 -14.71 19.15
N GLY A 66 -23.08 -14.30 19.81
CA GLY A 66 -23.17 -12.99 20.46
C GLY A 66 -22.17 -12.83 21.60
N SER A 67 -22.05 -13.84 22.47
CA SER A 67 -21.10 -13.83 23.59
C SER A 67 -19.65 -13.87 23.12
N ILE A 68 -19.37 -14.64 22.06
CA ILE A 68 -18.03 -14.73 21.46
C ILE A 68 -17.61 -13.39 20.84
N LEU A 69 -18.49 -12.77 20.04
CA LEU A 69 -18.24 -11.47 19.44
C LEU A 69 -18.10 -10.37 20.49
N PHE A 70 -18.90 -10.40 21.55
CA PHE A 70 -18.80 -9.45 22.65
C PHE A 70 -17.46 -9.61 23.39
N GLY A 71 -17.04 -10.84 23.69
CA GLY A 71 -15.75 -11.12 24.29
C GLY A 71 -14.58 -10.65 23.41
N ALA A 72 -14.65 -10.93 22.10
CA ALA A 72 -13.69 -10.46 21.11
C ALA A 72 -13.60 -8.93 21.06
N LEU A 73 -14.76 -8.26 21.09
CA LEU A 73 -14.85 -6.80 21.09
C LEU A 73 -14.25 -6.18 22.33
N VAL A 74 -14.58 -6.70 23.52
CA VAL A 74 -14.05 -6.21 24.80
C VAL A 74 -12.55 -6.38 24.84
N SER A 75 -12.04 -7.55 24.46
CA SER A 75 -10.60 -7.83 24.46
C SER A 75 -9.84 -6.99 23.43
N GLY A 76 -10.38 -6.87 22.21
CA GLY A 76 -9.80 -6.02 21.16
C GLY A 76 -9.80 -4.53 21.54
N ALA A 77 -10.87 -4.04 22.17
CA ALA A 77 -10.93 -2.67 22.68
C ALA A 77 -9.94 -2.44 23.83
N LEU A 78 -9.83 -3.38 24.77
CA LEU A 78 -8.83 -3.32 25.84
C LEU A 78 -7.41 -3.30 25.28
N ALA A 79 -7.12 -4.11 24.26
CA ALA A 79 -5.83 -4.12 23.59
C ALA A 79 -5.54 -2.80 22.87
N ALA A 80 -6.52 -2.24 22.16
CA ALA A 80 -6.42 -0.93 21.53
C ALA A 80 -6.09 0.17 22.54
N LEU A 81 -6.80 0.20 23.66
CA LEU A 81 -6.59 1.17 24.74
C LEU A 81 -5.25 0.97 25.43
N LEU A 82 -4.84 -0.27 25.69
CA LEU A 82 -3.55 -0.58 26.29
C LEU A 82 -2.41 -0.13 25.38
N MET A 83 -2.50 -0.42 24.08
CA MET A 83 -1.50 0.01 23.10
C MET A 83 -1.39 1.53 23.06
N LEU A 84 -2.52 2.25 23.06
CA LEU A 84 -2.51 3.71 23.09
C LEU A 84 -1.92 4.26 24.40
N ALA A 85 -2.24 3.64 25.54
CA ALA A 85 -1.67 4.00 26.83
C ALA A 85 -0.15 3.76 26.87
N LEU A 86 0.34 2.63 26.34
CA LEU A 86 1.78 2.33 26.27
C LEU A 86 2.52 3.33 25.39
N THR A 87 2.01 3.59 24.20
CA THR A 87 2.65 4.48 23.23
C THR A 87 2.65 5.94 23.65
N ARG A 88 1.68 6.35 24.47
CA ARG A 88 1.59 7.73 24.98
C ARG A 88 2.33 7.94 26.31
N ASN A 89 2.21 7.00 27.24
CA ASN A 89 2.77 7.14 28.58
C ASN A 89 4.24 6.72 28.65
N SER A 90 4.72 5.98 27.66
CA SER A 90 6.11 5.53 27.56
C SER A 90 6.82 6.18 26.37
N ARG A 91 8.15 6.29 26.41
CA ARG A 91 8.99 6.72 25.26
C ARG A 91 9.15 5.61 24.20
N LEU A 92 8.19 4.70 24.12
CA LEU A 92 8.21 3.55 23.23
C LEU A 92 7.78 3.99 21.83
N LYS A 93 8.44 3.46 20.80
CA LYS A 93 7.96 3.58 19.42
C LYS A 93 6.61 2.86 19.29
N THR A 94 5.74 3.36 18.43
CA THR A 94 4.42 2.76 18.16
C THR A 94 4.52 1.28 17.81
N ASP A 95 5.52 0.90 17.01
CA ASP A 95 5.75 -0.50 16.63
C ASP A 95 6.10 -1.40 17.82
N ALA A 96 6.83 -0.87 18.82
CA ALA A 96 7.15 -1.61 20.03
C ALA A 96 5.91 -1.80 20.92
N GLY A 97 5.06 -0.76 21.03
CA GLY A 97 3.78 -0.86 21.73
C GLY A 97 2.87 -1.92 21.09
N LEU A 98 2.76 -1.90 19.77
CA LEU A 98 2.01 -2.92 19.01
C LEU A 98 2.56 -4.33 19.26
N GLY A 99 3.88 -4.52 19.19
CA GLY A 99 4.52 -5.81 19.42
C GLY A 99 4.34 -6.36 20.84
N ILE A 100 4.40 -5.50 21.86
CA ILE A 100 4.15 -5.89 23.26
C ILE A 100 2.69 -6.31 23.43
N THR A 101 1.74 -5.47 23.01
CA THR A 101 0.30 -5.78 23.13
C THR A 101 -0.06 -7.06 22.38
N LEU A 102 0.45 -7.21 21.14
CA LEU A 102 0.28 -8.42 20.33
C LEU A 102 0.77 -9.65 21.09
N SER A 103 2.02 -9.63 21.54
CA SER A 103 2.65 -10.79 22.18
C SER A 103 1.94 -11.19 23.48
N THR A 104 1.56 -10.22 24.32
CA THR A 104 0.90 -10.49 25.60
C THR A 104 -0.50 -11.07 25.40
N PHE A 105 -1.34 -10.44 24.57
CA PHE A 105 -2.70 -10.93 24.34
C PHE A 105 -2.71 -12.23 23.54
N PHE A 106 -1.81 -12.39 22.58
CA PHE A 106 -1.69 -13.64 21.84
C PHE A 106 -1.26 -14.78 22.74
N ALA A 107 -0.26 -14.60 23.60
CA ALA A 107 0.17 -15.61 24.57
C ALA A 107 -0.98 -15.99 25.53
N LEU A 108 -1.72 -15.01 26.05
CA LEU A 108 -2.92 -15.26 26.85
C LEU A 108 -3.96 -16.06 26.05
N GLY A 109 -4.26 -15.65 24.83
CA GLY A 109 -5.21 -16.34 23.96
C GLY A 109 -4.83 -17.80 23.70
N VAL A 110 -3.54 -18.07 23.43
CA VAL A 110 -3.02 -19.43 23.21
C VAL A 110 -3.11 -20.28 24.48
N VAL A 111 -2.81 -19.74 25.66
CA VAL A 111 -2.98 -20.46 26.93
C VAL A 111 -4.45 -20.82 27.16
N LEU A 112 -5.36 -19.87 26.98
CA LEU A 112 -6.80 -20.15 27.10
C LEU A 112 -7.29 -21.16 26.06
N LEU A 113 -6.82 -21.04 24.81
CA LEU A 113 -7.17 -21.98 23.75
C LEU A 113 -6.70 -23.39 24.10
N THR A 114 -5.47 -23.55 24.58
CA THR A 114 -4.88 -24.84 24.98
C THR A 114 -5.64 -25.45 26.15
N TYR A 115 -6.04 -24.62 27.12
CA TYR A 115 -6.89 -25.05 28.24
C TYR A 115 -8.26 -25.55 27.75
N ILE A 116 -8.92 -24.79 26.86
CA ILE A 116 -10.20 -25.18 26.27
C ILE A 116 -10.06 -26.50 25.51
N GLN A 117 -9.02 -26.65 24.68
CA GLN A 117 -8.73 -27.87 23.91
C GLN A 117 -8.48 -29.09 24.81
N GLY A 118 -7.79 -28.90 25.95
CA GLY A 118 -7.57 -29.97 26.93
C GLY A 118 -8.84 -30.49 27.62
N THR A 119 -9.97 -29.76 27.55
CA THR A 119 -11.19 -30.09 28.30
C THR A 119 -12.12 -31.11 27.59
N ASN A 120 -11.68 -31.73 26.48
CA ASN A 120 -12.40 -32.79 25.73
C ASN A 120 -13.90 -32.52 25.46
N ASN A 121 -14.27 -31.24 25.28
CA ASN A 121 -15.65 -30.83 25.10
C ASN A 121 -16.00 -30.81 23.60
N ALA A 122 -17.09 -31.47 23.17
CA ALA A 122 -17.49 -31.53 21.77
C ALA A 122 -17.75 -30.14 21.15
N ALA A 123 -17.99 -29.12 21.98
CA ALA A 123 -18.15 -27.73 21.59
C ALA A 123 -16.84 -27.03 21.13
N GLN A 124 -15.67 -27.68 21.23
CA GLN A 124 -14.39 -27.17 20.71
C GLN A 124 -14.36 -27.07 19.18
N GLY A 125 -15.15 -27.91 18.49
CA GLY A 125 -15.22 -27.95 17.04
C GLY A 125 -15.67 -26.60 16.47
N GLY A 126 -14.79 -25.93 15.73
CA GLY A 126 -15.08 -24.67 15.04
C GLY A 126 -14.36 -23.44 15.56
N LEU A 127 -13.54 -23.52 16.62
CA LEU A 127 -12.64 -22.40 16.96
C LEU A 127 -11.59 -22.19 15.86
N ASP A 128 -11.05 -23.27 15.28
CA ASP A 128 -10.15 -23.20 14.13
C ASP A 128 -10.81 -22.54 12.92
N SER A 129 -12.10 -22.77 12.74
CA SER A 129 -12.91 -22.12 11.71
C SER A 129 -13.00 -20.61 11.88
N PHE A 130 -12.91 -20.10 13.11
CA PHE A 130 -12.86 -18.66 13.38
C PHE A 130 -11.47 -18.09 13.09
N LEU A 131 -10.40 -18.87 13.31
CA LEU A 131 -9.02 -18.47 12.96
C LEU A 131 -8.83 -18.32 11.45
N PHE A 132 -9.37 -19.26 10.68
CA PHE A 132 -9.26 -19.29 9.21
C PHE A 132 -10.41 -18.57 8.48
N GLY A 133 -11.43 -18.13 9.21
CA GLY A 133 -12.63 -17.49 8.67
C GLY A 133 -13.59 -18.48 7.99
N GLN A 134 -14.89 -18.25 8.13
CA GLN A 134 -15.93 -19.01 7.45
C GLN A 134 -17.02 -18.08 6.92
N ALA A 135 -16.75 -17.46 5.78
CA ALA A 135 -17.73 -16.62 5.10
C ALA A 135 -19.03 -17.38 4.77
N ALA A 136 -18.95 -18.67 4.46
CA ALA A 136 -20.14 -19.50 4.20
C ALA A 136 -21.04 -19.67 5.45
N ALA A 137 -20.51 -19.46 6.65
CA ALA A 137 -21.27 -19.52 7.90
C ALA A 137 -21.86 -18.17 8.32
N THR A 138 -21.70 -17.12 7.51
CA THR A 138 -22.22 -15.78 7.82
C THR A 138 -23.74 -15.74 7.68
N LEU A 139 -24.43 -15.42 8.77
CA LEU A 139 -25.88 -15.29 8.79
C LEU A 139 -26.32 -13.87 8.42
N ARG A 140 -27.60 -13.73 8.07
CA ARG A 140 -28.19 -12.41 7.78
C ARG A 140 -28.21 -11.48 8.99
N SER A 141 -28.31 -12.03 10.21
CA SER A 141 -28.13 -11.28 11.46
C SER A 141 -26.77 -10.59 11.54
N ASP A 142 -25.73 -11.29 11.10
CA ASP A 142 -24.35 -10.82 11.18
C ASP A 142 -24.14 -9.67 10.17
N LEU A 143 -24.79 -9.75 9.01
CA LEU A 143 -24.82 -8.67 8.01
C LEU A 143 -25.51 -7.40 8.52
N TRP A 144 -26.58 -7.51 9.32
CA TRP A 144 -27.22 -6.34 9.92
C TRP A 144 -26.29 -5.64 10.92
N ILE A 145 -25.60 -6.43 11.76
CA ILE A 145 -24.61 -5.90 12.72
C ILE A 145 -23.45 -5.23 11.96
N MET A 146 -22.92 -5.93 10.95
CA MET A 146 -21.83 -5.44 10.12
C MET A 146 -22.20 -4.18 9.34
N GLY A 147 -23.40 -4.15 8.76
CA GLY A 147 -23.95 -3.00 8.07
C GLY A 147 -24.14 -1.82 9.02
N GLY A 148 -24.69 -2.05 10.22
CA GLY A 148 -24.85 -1.02 11.25
C GLY A 148 -23.52 -0.41 11.68
N ILE A 149 -22.51 -1.24 11.95
CA ILE A 149 -21.17 -0.78 12.31
C ILE A 149 -20.50 -0.04 11.15
N THR A 150 -20.66 -0.52 9.92
CA THR A 150 -20.14 0.14 8.72
C THR A 150 -20.77 1.51 8.53
N VAL A 151 -22.09 1.62 8.61
CA VAL A 151 -22.80 2.91 8.49
C VAL A 151 -22.41 3.85 9.62
N ALA A 152 -22.35 3.38 10.86
CA ALA A 152 -21.93 4.19 11.99
C ALA A 152 -20.48 4.69 11.82
N ALA A 153 -19.56 3.81 11.40
CA ALA A 153 -18.17 4.17 11.19
C ALA A 153 -18.00 5.18 10.05
N LEU A 154 -18.65 4.96 8.90
CA LEU A 154 -18.60 5.88 7.77
C LEU A 154 -19.27 7.22 8.10
N GLY A 155 -20.40 7.18 8.80
CA GLY A 155 -21.08 8.39 9.28
C GLY A 155 -20.19 9.22 10.20
N LEU A 156 -19.49 8.57 11.13
CA LEU A 156 -18.59 9.23 12.07
C LEU A 156 -17.33 9.78 11.36
N VAL A 157 -16.76 9.03 10.42
CA VAL A 157 -15.65 9.51 9.57
C VAL A 157 -16.08 10.70 8.72
N SER A 158 -17.30 10.69 8.19
CA SER A 158 -17.83 11.78 7.38
C SER A 158 -18.11 13.03 8.22
N LEU A 159 -18.64 12.86 9.44
CA LEU A 159 -18.94 13.96 10.35
C LEU A 159 -17.65 14.62 10.86
N LEU A 160 -16.68 13.81 11.27
CA LEU A 160 -15.39 14.24 11.81
C LEU A 160 -14.27 14.27 10.75
N TRP A 161 -14.62 14.48 9.48
CA TRP A 161 -13.68 14.37 8.37
C TRP A 161 -12.51 15.35 8.50
N LYS A 162 -12.79 16.58 8.93
CA LYS A 162 -11.78 17.64 9.07
C LYS A 162 -10.82 17.33 10.21
N GLU A 163 -11.36 16.85 11.31
CA GLU A 163 -10.67 16.49 12.54
C GLU A 163 -9.76 15.27 12.31
N PHE A 164 -10.28 14.19 11.73
CA PHE A 164 -9.47 13.00 11.40
C PHE A 164 -8.39 13.29 10.37
N LYS A 165 -8.69 14.12 9.35
CA LYS A 165 -7.69 14.57 8.38
C LYS A 165 -6.57 15.31 9.10
N LEU A 166 -6.89 16.28 9.95
CA LEU A 166 -5.89 17.10 10.63
C LEU A 166 -5.02 16.26 11.58
N VAL A 167 -5.64 15.46 12.45
CA VAL A 167 -4.94 14.58 13.39
C VAL A 167 -4.06 13.54 12.68
N SER A 168 -4.46 13.07 11.49
CA SER A 168 -3.65 12.09 10.76
C SER A 168 -2.41 12.68 10.08
N PHE A 169 -2.42 13.98 9.75
CA PHE A 169 -1.29 14.65 9.08
C PHE A 169 -0.39 15.41 10.06
N ASP A 170 -0.98 16.13 11.01
CA ASP A 170 -0.23 16.90 12.01
C ASP A 170 -0.99 16.94 13.36
N PRO A 171 -0.75 15.94 14.24
CA PRO A 171 -1.32 15.92 15.58
C PRO A 171 -0.95 17.13 16.43
N SER A 172 0.24 17.70 16.25
CA SER A 172 0.74 18.84 17.03
C SER A 172 0.00 20.13 16.66
N TYR A 173 -0.24 20.34 15.36
CA TYR A 173 -1.05 21.44 14.88
C TYR A 173 -2.54 21.27 15.24
N ALA A 174 -3.07 20.06 15.22
CA ALA A 174 -4.42 19.80 15.72
C ALA A 174 -4.56 20.16 17.22
N ALA A 175 -3.53 19.88 18.02
CA ALA A 175 -3.52 20.23 19.44
C ALA A 175 -3.45 21.75 19.68
N SER A 176 -2.69 22.50 18.86
CA SER A 176 -2.63 23.97 19.00
C SER A 176 -3.94 24.67 18.64
N LEU A 177 -4.77 24.03 17.81
CA LEU A 177 -6.13 24.47 17.49
C LEU A 177 -7.17 24.12 18.57
N GLY A 178 -6.76 23.45 19.66
CA GLY A 178 -7.65 23.07 20.76
C GLY A 178 -8.49 21.80 20.49
N LEU A 179 -8.18 21.04 19.43
CA LEU A 179 -8.87 19.78 19.19
C LEU A 179 -8.44 18.71 20.22
N PRO A 180 -9.38 17.86 20.68
CA PRO A 180 -9.06 16.79 21.61
C PRO A 180 -8.41 15.62 20.86
N VAL A 181 -7.14 15.78 20.48
CA VAL A 181 -6.35 14.81 19.67
C VAL A 181 -6.46 13.39 20.24
N VAL A 182 -6.28 13.25 21.57
CA VAL A 182 -6.34 11.94 22.25
C VAL A 182 -7.67 11.24 22.01
N TRP A 183 -8.78 11.96 22.15
CA TRP A 183 -10.12 11.39 21.92
C TRP A 183 -10.31 10.96 20.47
N LEU A 184 -9.84 11.75 19.52
CA LEU A 184 -9.91 11.41 18.09
C LEU A 184 -9.07 10.17 17.75
N GLU A 185 -7.89 10.05 18.33
CA GLU A 185 -7.02 8.87 18.15
C GLU A 185 -7.63 7.61 18.77
N VAL A 186 -8.19 7.71 20.00
CA VAL A 186 -8.93 6.61 20.64
C VAL A 186 -10.09 6.20 19.73
N LEU A 187 -10.88 7.16 19.27
CA LEU A 187 -12.06 6.90 18.47
C LEU A 187 -11.72 6.17 17.18
N LEU A 188 -10.71 6.63 16.45
CA LEU A 188 -10.26 5.97 15.23
C LEU A 188 -9.76 4.54 15.51
N THR A 189 -8.99 4.35 16.59
CA THR A 189 -8.43 3.05 16.95
C THR A 189 -9.54 2.06 17.36
N VAL A 190 -10.54 2.53 18.11
CA VAL A 190 -11.71 1.74 18.49
C VAL A 190 -12.54 1.37 17.27
N MET A 191 -12.74 2.30 16.32
CA MET A 191 -13.43 2.00 15.06
C MET A 191 -12.71 0.94 14.23
N ILE A 192 -11.38 1.01 14.16
CA ILE A 192 -10.56 -0.02 13.51
C ILE A 192 -10.73 -1.36 14.24
N ALA A 193 -10.70 -1.37 15.57
CA ALA A 193 -10.90 -2.58 16.37
C ALA A 193 -12.29 -3.21 16.14
N LEU A 194 -13.35 -2.40 16.10
CA LEU A 194 -14.70 -2.88 15.74
C LEU A 194 -14.71 -3.49 14.33
N ALA A 195 -14.11 -2.81 13.35
CA ALA A 195 -14.04 -3.30 11.98
C ALA A 195 -13.27 -4.63 11.87
N VAL A 196 -12.17 -4.77 12.64
CA VAL A 196 -11.43 -6.03 12.75
C VAL A 196 -12.35 -7.12 13.28
N VAL A 197 -12.96 -6.92 14.46
CA VAL A 197 -13.75 -7.95 15.16
C VAL A 197 -14.91 -8.46 14.31
N VAL A 198 -15.62 -7.57 13.63
CA VAL A 198 -16.73 -7.94 12.74
C VAL A 198 -16.23 -8.70 11.50
N GLY A 199 -15.07 -8.31 10.97
CA GLY A 199 -14.49 -8.98 9.80
C GLY A 199 -13.83 -10.33 10.09
N LEU A 200 -13.48 -10.61 11.36
CA LEU A 200 -12.86 -11.87 11.78
C LEU A 200 -13.66 -13.09 11.31
N GLN A 201 -14.98 -13.04 11.42
CA GLN A 201 -15.84 -14.17 11.04
C GLN A 201 -15.81 -14.44 9.53
N MET A 202 -15.69 -13.40 8.71
CA MET A 202 -15.70 -13.48 7.25
C MET A 202 -14.38 -13.98 6.69
N VAL A 203 -13.27 -13.37 7.09
CA VAL A 203 -11.96 -13.59 6.45
C VAL A 203 -10.98 -14.34 7.35
N GLY A 204 -11.20 -14.30 8.67
CA GLY A 204 -10.32 -14.94 9.65
C GLY A 204 -9.29 -13.98 10.24
N VAL A 205 -8.74 -14.38 11.38
CA VAL A 205 -7.85 -13.58 12.22
C VAL A 205 -6.59 -13.14 11.47
N VAL A 206 -5.91 -14.07 10.81
CA VAL A 206 -4.65 -13.80 10.11
C VAL A 206 -4.84 -12.89 8.91
N LEU A 207 -5.95 -13.09 8.19
CA LEU A 207 -6.21 -12.44 6.91
C LEU A 207 -6.85 -11.06 7.07
N MET A 208 -7.46 -10.78 8.22
CA MET A 208 -8.06 -9.48 8.52
C MET A 208 -7.03 -8.34 8.52
N ALA A 209 -5.82 -8.59 8.99
CA ALA A 209 -4.72 -7.63 8.92
C ALA A 209 -4.47 -7.17 7.48
N ALA A 210 -4.40 -8.13 6.54
CA ALA A 210 -4.21 -7.87 5.12
C ALA A 210 -5.39 -7.08 4.54
N MET A 211 -6.64 -7.41 4.91
CA MET A 211 -7.84 -6.75 4.39
C MET A 211 -7.91 -5.25 4.74
N ILE A 212 -7.35 -4.84 5.88
CA ILE A 212 -7.30 -3.43 6.30
C ILE A 212 -6.19 -2.68 5.56
N ILE A 213 -5.02 -3.30 5.39
CA ILE A 213 -3.83 -2.60 4.89
C ILE A 213 -3.79 -2.59 3.35
N ALA A 214 -4.08 -3.73 2.72
CA ALA A 214 -3.89 -3.94 1.29
C ALA A 214 -4.65 -2.91 0.40
N PRO A 215 -5.97 -2.69 0.55
CA PRO A 215 -6.68 -1.73 -0.29
C PRO A 215 -6.18 -0.29 -0.09
N ALA A 216 -5.83 0.07 1.15
CA ALA A 216 -5.27 1.38 1.47
C ALA A 216 -3.88 1.61 0.86
N VAL A 217 -3.01 0.61 0.91
CA VAL A 217 -1.69 0.66 0.27
C VAL A 217 -1.84 0.78 -1.25
N ALA A 218 -2.74 -0.01 -1.85
CA ALA A 218 -3.00 0.06 -3.28
C ALA A 218 -3.48 1.45 -3.70
N ALA A 219 -4.44 2.04 -2.98
CA ALA A 219 -4.97 3.37 -3.29
C ALA A 219 -3.93 4.49 -3.11
N ARG A 220 -3.04 4.38 -2.11
CA ARG A 220 -1.99 5.37 -1.85
C ARG A 220 -1.00 5.53 -3.00
N GLN A 221 -0.86 4.52 -3.86
CA GLN A 221 0.01 4.62 -5.03
C GLN A 221 -0.57 5.47 -6.16
N TRP A 222 -1.91 5.55 -6.25
CA TRP A 222 -2.60 6.26 -7.32
C TRP A 222 -3.06 7.67 -6.91
N SER A 223 -3.25 7.90 -5.61
CA SER A 223 -3.73 9.18 -5.11
C SER A 223 -2.64 10.00 -4.42
N HIS A 224 -2.70 11.31 -4.63
CA HIS A 224 -1.95 12.31 -3.86
C HIS A 224 -2.82 13.04 -2.82
N ARG A 225 -4.15 12.87 -2.88
CA ARG A 225 -5.11 13.51 -1.96
C ARG A 225 -5.77 12.46 -1.07
N LEU A 226 -6.01 12.80 0.21
CA LEU A 226 -6.67 11.90 1.16
C LEU A 226 -8.05 11.46 0.66
N GLU A 227 -8.84 12.39 0.15
CA GLU A 227 -10.20 12.15 -0.34
C GLU A 227 -10.21 11.08 -1.44
N GLY A 228 -9.33 11.24 -2.45
CA GLY A 228 -9.17 10.26 -3.51
C GLY A 228 -8.60 8.92 -3.02
N MET A 229 -7.73 8.94 -2.01
CA MET A 229 -7.16 7.72 -1.43
C MET A 229 -8.24 6.89 -0.71
N VAL A 230 -9.08 7.52 0.10
CA VAL A 230 -10.15 6.85 0.84
C VAL A 230 -11.19 6.25 -0.11
N LEU A 231 -11.62 7.01 -1.12
CA LEU A 231 -12.59 6.53 -2.11
C LEU A 231 -12.02 5.38 -2.96
N LEU A 232 -10.76 5.48 -3.41
CA LEU A 232 -10.11 4.41 -4.16
C LEU A 232 -9.88 3.17 -3.29
N ALA A 233 -9.49 3.33 -2.03
CA ALA A 233 -9.28 2.20 -1.12
C ALA A 233 -10.61 1.47 -0.86
N ALA A 234 -11.69 2.21 -0.63
CA ALA A 234 -13.03 1.68 -0.52
C ALA A 234 -13.45 0.91 -1.78
N ALA A 235 -13.24 1.50 -2.97
CA ALA A 235 -13.58 0.85 -4.25
C ALA A 235 -12.75 -0.42 -4.51
N ILE A 236 -11.45 -0.40 -4.22
CA ILE A 236 -10.55 -1.55 -4.35
C ILE A 236 -10.92 -2.64 -3.35
N GLY A 237 -11.25 -2.27 -2.10
CA GLY A 237 -11.69 -3.19 -1.06
C GLY A 237 -13.00 -3.88 -1.44
N VAL A 238 -14.01 -3.11 -1.85
CA VAL A 238 -15.31 -3.64 -2.30
C VAL A 238 -15.11 -4.51 -3.54
N GLY A 239 -14.43 -4.00 -4.57
CA GLY A 239 -14.22 -4.72 -5.83
C GLY A 239 -13.44 -6.00 -5.63
N GLY A 240 -12.33 -5.96 -4.87
CA GLY A 240 -11.52 -7.13 -4.56
C GLY A 240 -12.23 -8.15 -3.67
N GLY A 241 -13.02 -7.67 -2.71
CA GLY A 241 -13.87 -8.49 -1.84
C GLY A 241 -14.96 -9.22 -2.61
N VAL A 242 -15.75 -8.50 -3.42
CA VAL A 242 -16.81 -9.07 -4.25
C VAL A 242 -16.22 -10.02 -5.28
N PHE A 243 -15.13 -9.66 -5.95
CA PHE A 243 -14.50 -10.52 -6.94
C PHE A 243 -13.96 -11.82 -6.31
N GLY A 244 -13.29 -11.72 -5.17
CA GLY A 244 -12.79 -12.90 -4.44
C GLY A 244 -13.91 -13.78 -3.89
N ALA A 245 -15.00 -13.17 -3.41
CA ALA A 245 -16.21 -13.87 -2.97
C ALA A 245 -16.86 -14.65 -4.13
N LEU A 246 -17.06 -14.00 -5.28
CA LEU A 246 -17.61 -14.65 -6.48
C LEU A 246 -16.70 -15.76 -6.99
N LEU A 247 -15.38 -15.54 -7.02
CA LEU A 247 -14.42 -16.55 -7.44
C LEU A 247 -14.46 -17.78 -6.52
N SER A 248 -14.56 -17.56 -5.20
CA SER A 248 -14.75 -18.64 -4.22
C SER A 248 -16.04 -19.41 -4.46
N ALA A 249 -17.09 -18.71 -4.87
CA ALA A 249 -18.35 -19.30 -5.23
C ALA A 249 -18.15 -20.28 -6.41
N LEU A 250 -17.50 -19.84 -7.50
CA LEU A 250 -17.27 -20.67 -8.69
C LEU A 250 -16.35 -21.89 -8.42
N SER A 251 -15.44 -21.80 -7.46
CA SER A 251 -14.50 -22.86 -7.12
C SER A 251 -15.03 -23.78 -6.00
N ARG A 252 -15.30 -25.05 -6.33
CA ARG A 252 -15.72 -26.04 -5.31
C ARG A 252 -14.60 -26.33 -4.31
N GLY A 253 -14.85 -26.05 -3.03
CA GLY A 253 -13.98 -26.46 -1.91
C GLY A 253 -12.87 -25.48 -1.51
N LEU A 254 -12.80 -24.28 -2.11
CA LEU A 254 -11.81 -23.27 -1.69
C LEU A 254 -12.36 -22.37 -0.57
N ALA A 255 -11.49 -22.02 0.38
CA ALA A 255 -11.83 -21.13 1.48
C ALA A 255 -11.99 -19.67 0.97
N THR A 256 -13.13 -19.06 1.32
CA THR A 256 -13.54 -17.76 0.81
C THR A 256 -12.64 -16.61 1.29
N GLY A 257 -12.25 -16.63 2.57
CA GLY A 257 -11.36 -15.61 3.16
C GLY A 257 -10.03 -15.47 2.43
N PRO A 258 -9.25 -16.56 2.27
CA PRO A 258 -8.00 -16.53 1.50
C PRO A 258 -8.17 -16.03 0.07
N LEU A 259 -9.24 -16.41 -0.63
CA LEU A 259 -9.49 -15.97 -2.00
C LEU A 259 -9.81 -14.47 -2.10
N ILE A 260 -10.54 -13.92 -1.13
CA ILE A 260 -10.75 -12.48 -1.00
C ILE A 260 -9.40 -11.76 -0.89
N ILE A 261 -8.52 -12.22 0.00
CA ILE A 261 -7.21 -11.59 0.17
C ILE A 261 -6.32 -11.76 -1.05
N LEU A 262 -6.32 -12.92 -1.71
CA LEU A 262 -5.56 -13.12 -2.95
C LEU A 262 -6.03 -12.19 -4.06
N SER A 263 -7.36 -11.98 -4.19
CA SER A 263 -7.93 -11.01 -5.13
C SER A 263 -7.46 -9.60 -4.82
N VAL A 264 -7.62 -9.13 -3.58
CA VAL A 264 -7.17 -7.78 -3.17
C VAL A 264 -5.66 -7.62 -3.34
N SER A 265 -4.87 -8.63 -2.95
CA SER A 265 -3.40 -8.63 -3.09
C SER A 265 -2.96 -8.58 -4.55
N SER A 266 -3.69 -9.23 -5.46
CA SER A 266 -3.42 -9.14 -6.90
C SER A 266 -3.58 -7.70 -7.40
N VAL A 267 -4.62 -6.99 -6.94
CA VAL A 267 -4.84 -5.57 -7.25
C VAL A 267 -3.73 -4.70 -6.66
N VAL A 268 -3.24 -5.01 -5.46
CA VAL A 268 -2.09 -4.31 -4.85
C VAL A 268 -0.82 -4.50 -5.67
N ILE A 269 -0.53 -5.72 -6.12
CA ILE A 269 0.65 -6.01 -6.94
C ILE A 269 0.59 -5.23 -8.26
N VAL A 270 -0.55 -5.27 -8.94
CA VAL A 270 -0.80 -4.48 -10.16
C VAL A 270 -0.62 -2.99 -9.88
N SER A 271 -1.20 -2.50 -8.78
CA SER A 271 -1.07 -1.10 -8.35
C SER A 271 0.40 -0.70 -8.13
N LEU A 272 1.18 -1.51 -7.40
CA LEU A 272 2.59 -1.23 -7.13
C LEU A 272 3.47 -1.27 -8.39
N LEU A 273 3.15 -2.13 -9.36
CA LEU A 273 3.89 -2.23 -10.62
C LEU A 273 3.60 -1.04 -11.54
N PHE A 274 2.33 -0.65 -11.67
CA PHE A 274 1.88 0.29 -12.70
C PHE A 274 1.60 1.71 -12.20
N ALA A 275 1.63 1.98 -10.90
CA ALA A 275 1.26 3.28 -10.36
C ALA A 275 2.12 4.44 -10.90
N PRO A 276 1.49 5.54 -11.35
CA PRO A 276 2.21 6.66 -11.93
C PRO A 276 3.02 7.43 -10.87
N GLY A 277 4.34 7.55 -11.05
CA GLY A 277 5.23 8.39 -10.23
C GLY A 277 5.87 7.70 -9.02
N ARG A 278 5.33 6.56 -8.57
CA ARG A 278 5.90 5.73 -7.48
C ARG A 278 6.05 4.24 -7.84
N GLY A 279 5.47 3.79 -8.95
CA GLY A 279 5.57 2.40 -9.39
C GLY A 279 6.98 2.06 -9.86
N PHE A 280 7.42 0.84 -9.53
CA PHE A 280 8.78 0.36 -9.80
C PHE A 280 9.13 0.46 -11.30
N VAL A 281 8.17 0.20 -12.18
CA VAL A 281 8.34 0.30 -13.64
C VAL A 281 8.54 1.75 -14.09
N TRP A 282 7.80 2.70 -13.53
CA TRP A 282 7.97 4.11 -13.88
C TRP A 282 9.23 4.69 -13.25
N GLU A 283 9.66 4.25 -12.06
CA GLU A 283 10.97 4.66 -11.55
C GLU A 283 12.11 4.19 -12.46
N ILE A 284 12.07 2.94 -12.92
CA ILE A 284 13.04 2.41 -13.90
C ILE A 284 13.00 3.18 -15.22
N VAL A 285 11.80 3.48 -15.75
CA VAL A 285 11.67 4.23 -17.01
C VAL A 285 12.10 5.70 -16.83
N ARG A 286 11.84 6.32 -15.68
CA ARG A 286 12.29 7.68 -15.34
C ARG A 286 13.80 7.71 -15.24
N LEU A 287 14.42 6.79 -14.50
CA LEU A 287 15.86 6.65 -14.39
C LEU A 287 16.51 6.37 -15.76
N ARG A 288 15.92 5.51 -16.59
CA ARG A 288 16.39 5.28 -17.97
C ARG A 288 16.27 6.53 -18.85
N ARG A 289 15.18 7.30 -18.74
CA ARG A 289 14.99 8.56 -19.48
C ARG A 289 15.96 9.64 -19.01
N SER A 290 16.13 9.81 -17.69
CA SER A 290 17.10 10.74 -17.10
C SER A 290 18.53 10.39 -17.49
N ARG A 291 18.92 9.11 -17.40
CA ARG A 291 20.23 8.64 -17.89
C ARG A 291 20.43 8.92 -19.38
N ARG A 292 19.41 8.72 -20.23
CA ARG A 292 19.49 9.06 -21.67
C ARG A 292 19.61 10.56 -21.93
N ARG A 293 18.98 11.41 -21.12
CA ARG A 293 19.10 12.87 -21.23
C ARG A 293 20.49 13.34 -20.80
N LEU A 294 20.98 12.84 -19.66
CA LEU A 294 22.31 13.16 -19.14
C LEU A 294 23.42 12.72 -20.09
N ARG A 295 23.31 11.51 -20.68
CA ARG A 295 24.31 11.00 -21.63
C ARG A 295 24.46 11.89 -22.87
N TYR A 296 23.36 12.51 -23.32
CA TYR A 296 23.40 13.47 -24.41
C TYR A 296 24.10 14.76 -24.00
N GLN A 297 23.84 15.26 -22.79
CA GLN A 297 24.44 16.49 -22.27
C GLN A 297 25.95 16.29 -22.04
N GLN A 298 26.34 15.15 -21.45
CA GLN A 298 27.74 14.78 -21.22
C GLN A 298 28.54 14.73 -22.52
N VAL A 299 28.02 14.05 -23.55
CA VAL A 299 28.70 13.97 -24.86
C VAL A 299 28.85 15.37 -25.48
N LEU A 300 27.84 16.24 -25.36
CA LEU A 300 27.90 17.61 -25.88
C LEU A 300 28.93 18.47 -25.13
N THR A 301 28.97 18.40 -23.80
CA THR A 301 29.96 19.14 -23.00
C THR A 301 31.38 18.62 -23.20
N THR A 302 31.57 17.30 -23.37
CA THR A 302 32.89 16.72 -23.68
C THR A 302 33.39 17.17 -25.04
N LEU A 303 32.52 17.20 -26.07
CA LEU A 303 32.87 17.76 -27.37
C LEU A 303 33.28 19.24 -27.26
N TYR A 304 32.58 20.02 -26.43
CA TYR A 304 32.88 21.43 -26.23
C TYR A 304 34.23 21.63 -25.51
N GLN A 305 34.50 20.84 -24.46
CA GLN A 305 35.78 20.87 -23.75
C GLN A 305 36.95 20.44 -24.66
N LEU A 306 36.75 19.44 -25.53
CA LEU A 306 37.76 19.04 -26.52
C LEU A 306 38.06 20.16 -27.52
N ALA A 307 37.03 20.85 -28.02
CA ALA A 307 37.19 22.00 -28.91
C ALA A 307 37.91 23.17 -28.21
N ALA A 308 37.55 23.46 -26.95
CA ALA A 308 38.20 24.48 -26.14
C ALA A 308 39.68 24.15 -25.85
N ALA A 309 40.01 22.89 -25.54
CA ALA A 309 41.38 22.45 -25.26
C ALA A 309 42.31 22.56 -26.48
N HIS A 310 41.77 22.44 -27.70
CA HIS A 310 42.53 22.58 -28.94
C HIS A 310 42.49 24.00 -29.51
N ALA A 311 41.86 24.95 -28.81
CA ALA A 311 41.61 26.33 -29.27
C ALA A 311 40.95 26.41 -30.67
N ASP A 312 40.25 25.35 -31.10
CA ASP A 312 39.61 25.24 -32.40
C ASP A 312 38.14 24.85 -32.25
N SER A 313 37.27 25.82 -32.55
CA SER A 313 35.80 25.64 -32.56
C SER A 313 35.32 24.56 -33.55
N ARG A 314 36.15 24.18 -34.53
CA ARG A 314 35.86 23.15 -35.54
C ARG A 314 36.61 21.85 -35.31
N TYR A 315 37.16 21.65 -34.11
CA TYR A 315 37.91 20.44 -33.77
C TYR A 315 37.11 19.18 -34.09
N ARG A 316 37.74 18.29 -34.87
CA ARG A 316 37.11 17.07 -35.39
C ARG A 316 37.28 15.93 -34.41
N SER A 317 36.23 15.64 -33.66
CA SER A 317 36.26 14.55 -32.68
C SER A 317 35.85 13.23 -33.34
N GLY A 318 36.78 12.26 -33.38
CA GLY A 318 36.48 10.92 -33.88
C GLY A 318 35.52 10.18 -32.96
N GLN A 319 34.52 9.49 -33.52
CA GLN A 319 33.53 8.77 -32.72
C GLN A 319 34.17 7.73 -31.76
N GLY A 320 35.24 7.07 -32.19
CA GLY A 320 35.96 6.08 -31.37
C GLY A 320 36.59 6.67 -30.10
N MET A 321 37.13 7.91 -30.17
CA MET A 321 37.72 8.59 -29.02
C MET A 321 36.65 8.90 -27.94
N ILE A 322 35.48 9.35 -28.38
CA ILE A 322 34.34 9.67 -27.50
C ILE A 322 33.78 8.39 -26.86
N ASP A 323 33.70 7.30 -27.63
CA ASP A 323 33.25 5.99 -27.16
C ASP A 323 34.21 5.43 -26.08
N THR A 324 35.52 5.61 -26.26
CA THR A 324 36.54 5.21 -25.26
C THR A 324 36.48 6.07 -24.01
N TYR A 325 36.34 7.40 -24.13
CA TYR A 325 36.25 8.31 -22.98
C TYR A 325 35.03 8.01 -22.08
N HIS A 326 33.88 7.66 -22.67
CA HIS A 326 32.68 7.30 -21.92
C HIS A 326 32.53 5.79 -21.66
N GLY A 327 33.52 4.97 -22.05
CA GLY A 327 33.52 3.50 -21.91
C GLY A 327 32.32 2.80 -22.56
N THR A 328 31.57 3.47 -23.45
CA THR A 328 30.28 3.00 -23.96
C THR A 328 29.94 3.63 -25.31
N SER A 329 29.16 2.93 -26.15
CA SER A 329 28.76 3.44 -27.47
C SER A 329 27.89 4.71 -27.37
N THR A 330 28.40 5.82 -27.90
CA THR A 330 27.77 7.15 -27.93
C THR A 330 27.02 7.42 -29.25
N GLN A 331 27.00 6.46 -30.18
CA GLN A 331 26.38 6.60 -31.50
C GLN A 331 24.92 7.10 -31.46
N ARG A 332 24.14 6.62 -30.48
CA ARG A 332 22.74 7.05 -30.30
C ARG A 332 22.62 8.49 -29.78
N ALA A 333 23.56 8.94 -28.96
CA ALA A 333 23.61 10.31 -28.46
C ALA A 333 24.04 11.27 -29.59
N LEU A 334 25.07 10.92 -30.35
CA LEU A 334 25.57 11.70 -31.49
C LEU A 334 24.53 11.82 -32.61
N ARG A 335 23.82 10.75 -32.96
CA ARG A 335 22.69 10.83 -33.92
C ARG A 335 21.59 11.78 -33.44
N LYS A 336 21.32 11.84 -32.14
CA LYS A 336 20.31 12.73 -31.56
C LYS A 336 20.78 14.19 -31.54
N LEU A 337 22.06 14.42 -31.24
CA LEU A 337 22.72 15.73 -31.35
C LEU A 337 22.69 16.26 -32.78
N HIS A 338 22.97 15.38 -33.75
CA HIS A 338 22.91 15.71 -35.18
C HIS A 338 21.51 16.10 -35.64
N ARG A 339 20.49 15.31 -35.27
CA ARG A 339 19.08 15.64 -35.59
C ARG A 339 18.60 16.96 -35.01
N ARG A 340 19.21 17.43 -33.91
CA ARG A 340 18.89 18.72 -33.29
C ARG A 340 19.75 19.87 -33.82
N GLY A 341 20.63 19.59 -34.78
CA GLY A 341 21.48 20.61 -35.39
C GLY A 341 22.66 21.05 -34.55
N TYR A 342 23.00 20.36 -33.46
CA TYR A 342 24.10 20.76 -32.57
C TYR A 342 25.48 20.26 -33.02
N VAL A 343 25.51 19.17 -33.78
CA VAL A 343 26.76 18.54 -34.25
C VAL A 343 26.59 18.11 -35.70
N VAL A 344 27.60 18.32 -36.55
CA VAL A 344 27.62 17.89 -37.96
C VAL A 344 28.62 16.75 -38.13
N ARG A 345 28.20 15.72 -38.87
CA ARG A 345 29.08 14.62 -39.26
C ARG A 345 29.87 15.03 -40.50
N HIS A 346 31.19 15.06 -40.39
CA HIS A 346 32.07 15.16 -41.55
C HIS A 346 32.52 13.76 -41.98
N ALA A 347 32.59 13.55 -43.30
CA ALA A 347 33.20 12.34 -43.84
C ALA A 347 34.69 12.32 -43.45
N ALA A 348 35.24 11.11 -43.27
CA ALA A 348 36.66 10.97 -42.99
C ALA A 348 37.47 11.63 -44.14
N PRO A 349 38.56 12.34 -43.83
CA PRO A 349 39.45 12.86 -44.86
C PRO A 349 39.95 11.70 -45.74
N PRO A 350 40.17 11.93 -47.05
CA PRO A 350 40.57 10.88 -48.00
C PRO A 350 41.91 10.19 -47.66
N GLU A 351 42.71 10.78 -46.77
CA GLU A 351 44.00 10.28 -46.30
C GLU A 351 43.87 9.15 -45.25
N GLU A 352 42.73 9.00 -44.57
CA GLU A 352 42.51 7.94 -43.58
C GLU A 352 41.11 7.30 -43.70
N PRO A 353 40.89 6.37 -44.65
CA PRO A 353 39.59 5.77 -44.95
C PRO A 353 39.04 4.85 -43.83
N ASN A 354 39.84 4.51 -42.82
CA ASN A 354 39.47 3.60 -41.73
C ASN A 354 39.02 4.32 -40.44
N THR A 355 39.02 5.67 -40.45
CA THR A 355 38.73 6.46 -39.25
C THR A 355 37.21 6.65 -39.10
N ALA A 356 36.67 6.26 -37.94
CA ALA A 356 35.25 6.40 -37.62
C ALA A 356 34.78 7.86 -37.81
N GLY A 357 33.56 8.06 -38.32
CA GLY A 357 33.04 9.37 -38.73
C GLY A 357 33.33 10.49 -37.71
N GLN A 358 33.90 11.58 -38.21
CA GLN A 358 34.31 12.72 -37.39
C GLN A 358 33.11 13.64 -37.13
N TRP A 359 32.99 14.10 -35.89
CA TRP A 359 31.91 14.95 -35.42
C TRP A 359 32.45 16.33 -35.06
N VAL A 360 31.77 17.39 -35.52
CA VAL A 360 32.14 18.79 -35.29
C VAL A 360 30.97 19.53 -34.69
N LEU A 361 31.24 20.38 -33.69
CA LEU A 361 30.25 21.26 -33.08
C LEU A 361 29.77 22.34 -34.05
N THR A 362 28.49 22.67 -33.97
CA THR A 362 27.91 23.84 -34.64
C THR A 362 27.88 25.03 -33.69
N PRO A 363 27.70 26.28 -34.19
CA PRO A 363 27.48 27.45 -33.34
C PRO A 363 26.30 27.27 -32.36
N ALA A 364 25.22 26.62 -32.81
CA ALA A 364 24.08 26.28 -31.95
C ALA A 364 24.44 25.26 -30.85
N GLY A 365 25.35 24.32 -31.15
CA GLY A 365 25.84 23.33 -30.19
C GLY A 365 26.73 23.92 -29.10
N ILE A 366 27.55 24.92 -29.46
CA ILE A 366 28.41 25.65 -28.54
C ILE A 366 27.57 26.42 -27.51
N HIS A 367 26.60 27.22 -27.96
CA HIS A 367 25.70 27.95 -27.07
C HIS A 367 24.86 27.04 -26.15
N GLU A 368 24.47 25.86 -26.62
CA GLU A 368 23.77 24.89 -25.78
C GLU A 368 24.71 24.27 -24.74
N ALA A 369 25.96 23.99 -25.09
CA ALA A 369 26.97 23.45 -24.18
C ALA A 369 27.34 24.45 -23.07
N GLU A 370 27.55 25.72 -23.43
CA GLU A 370 27.79 26.83 -22.49
C GLU A 370 26.64 26.98 -21.50
N ARG A 371 25.38 27.01 -21.99
CA ARG A 371 24.20 27.11 -21.13
C ARG A 371 24.11 25.96 -20.12
N ILE A 372 24.47 24.74 -20.54
CA ILE A 372 24.49 23.56 -19.67
C ILE A 372 25.60 23.71 -18.62
N LEU A 373 26.81 24.12 -19.00
CA LEU A 373 27.93 24.34 -18.08
C LEU A 373 27.65 25.45 -17.08
N ASP A 374 27.06 26.57 -17.51
CA ASP A 374 26.64 27.66 -16.63
C ASP A 374 25.58 27.22 -15.61
N SER A 375 24.63 26.37 -16.04
CA SER A 375 23.63 25.81 -15.12
C SER A 375 24.24 24.87 -14.08
N LEU A 376 25.31 24.14 -14.44
CA LEU A 376 26.03 23.25 -13.52
C LEU A 376 26.96 24.03 -12.57
N GLY A 377 27.56 25.13 -13.03
CA GLY A 377 28.40 26.01 -12.21
C GLY A 377 27.62 26.80 -11.15
N ARG A 378 26.33 27.11 -11.40
CA ARG A 378 25.45 27.77 -10.42
C ARG A 378 24.88 26.85 -9.35
N GLU A 379 24.89 25.52 -9.54
CA GLU A 379 24.47 24.56 -8.50
C GLU A 379 25.63 24.10 -7.60
N ALA A 380 26.88 24.48 -7.92
CA ALA A 380 28.10 24.11 -7.17
C ALA A 380 28.65 25.24 -6.28
N LEU A 381 28.02 26.42 -6.29
CA LEU A 381 28.24 27.58 -5.42
C LEU A 381 26.99 27.78 -4.55
#